data_AF-W1WV17-F1
#
_entry.id   AF-W1WV17-F1
#
_cell.length_a   1.000
_cell.length_b   1.000
_cell.length_c   1.000
_cell.angle_alpha   90.00
_cell.angle_beta   90.00
_cell.angle_gamma   90.00
#
_symmetry.space_group_name_H-M   'P 1'
#
loop_
_entity.id
_entity.type
_entity.pdbx_description
1 polymer ?
#
loop_
_entity_poly.entity_id
_entity_poly.type
_entity_poly.pdbx_seq_one_letter_code
_entity_poly.pdbx_strand_id
1 'polypeptide(L)'
;AVANSSSSWNLSANGEATTATVEKGNKVDFSGDNNITVARNDKNISLALKKDLTGLNSASFNNAAGNPTVKIDGNTGINAGGMKVTNVADGVADKDAVNVSQLKKTDDKAEANKAAIARKISLGGNTGSTAEKSLSTGDVKFNVKGANGLTTVASGVDVTVKLDDTTKDTIDNAADKNLSNLNPAGEQKVKDLAAWKVVANSGTAENVKGGDTVKFIDGDNVEITQAGKDFTISTKKDVTFDNVTANQAITAPKVKATTGVETPQVTGLTNTTWVPGQTQPVSGRAATEDQLKKVDDQVDANKTAITKNAGDIATNKTNIDKNTTAIARKIFLNGNTGTTTKKSLSSDDVDFTIKGEDGITTTASGNDVTVKLDTATKNKIDNAADQDLSNLTPDGEKKVKDLAAWKVVANNGTAEDVKG
;
A
#
# COMPACT_ATOMS: atom_id res chain seq x y z
N ALA A 1 -107.04 -33.51 161.68
CA ALA A 1 -107.10 -32.74 160.41
C ALA A 1 -106.75 -31.29 160.71
N VAL A 2 -105.65 -30.79 160.12
CA VAL A 2 -105.35 -29.36 159.93
C VAL A 2 -104.66 -29.26 158.55
N ALA A 3 -105.00 -28.22 157.80
CA ALA A 3 -105.11 -28.20 156.35
C ALA A 3 -103.80 -28.31 155.54
N ASN A 4 -103.91 -29.00 154.41
CA ASN A 4 -102.98 -29.02 153.29
C ASN A 4 -103.08 -27.67 152.54
N SER A 5 -102.06 -26.82 152.59
CA SER A 5 -102.00 -25.61 151.75
C SER A 5 -101.51 -25.96 150.34
N SER A 6 -102.37 -25.76 149.36
CA SER A 6 -102.08 -25.79 147.92
C SER A 6 -101.65 -24.39 147.47
N SER A 7 -100.38 -24.19 147.11
CA SER A 7 -99.88 -22.95 146.49
C SER A 7 -99.56 -23.22 145.01
N SER A 8 -100.19 -22.50 144.09
CA SER A 8 -99.89 -22.49 142.65
C SER A 8 -99.40 -21.10 142.21
N TRP A 9 -98.71 -21.02 141.07
CA TRP A 9 -98.24 -19.77 140.47
C TRP A 9 -98.37 -19.80 138.94
N ASN A 10 -98.38 -18.63 138.31
CA ASN A 10 -98.56 -18.48 136.86
C ASN A 10 -97.21 -18.35 136.15
N LEU A 11 -96.96 -19.16 135.13
CA LEU A 11 -95.77 -19.14 134.26
C LEU A 11 -96.12 -18.51 132.90
N SER A 12 -95.30 -17.56 132.44
CA SER A 12 -95.33 -17.03 131.07
C SER A 12 -93.93 -16.84 130.52
N ALA A 13 -93.77 -16.93 129.20
CA ALA A 13 -92.56 -16.58 128.48
C ALA A 13 -92.83 -15.39 127.55
N ASN A 14 -91.85 -14.52 127.32
CA ASN A 14 -91.89 -13.44 126.32
C ASN A 14 -93.15 -12.53 126.35
N GLY A 15 -93.78 -12.34 127.51
CA GLY A 15 -94.98 -11.49 127.65
C GLY A 15 -96.26 -12.09 127.06
N GLU A 16 -96.34 -13.42 126.95
CA GLU A 16 -97.53 -14.13 126.48
C GLU A 16 -98.81 -13.74 127.27
N ALA A 17 -99.92 -13.60 126.54
CA ALA A 17 -101.20 -13.13 127.09
C ALA A 17 -101.91 -14.17 127.97
N THR A 18 -101.59 -15.46 127.84
CA THR A 18 -102.20 -16.54 128.62
C THR A 18 -101.11 -17.28 129.39
N THR A 19 -101.19 -17.24 130.72
CA THR A 19 -100.20 -17.89 131.58
C THR A 19 -100.57 -19.35 131.85
N ALA A 20 -99.58 -20.24 131.94
CA ALA A 20 -99.78 -21.61 132.39
C ALA A 20 -99.75 -21.67 133.93
N THR A 21 -100.75 -22.29 134.56
CA THR A 21 -100.76 -22.50 136.01
C THR A 21 -99.85 -23.66 136.40
N VAL A 22 -98.90 -23.40 137.30
CA VAL A 22 -98.01 -24.40 137.88
C VAL A 22 -98.51 -24.72 139.27
N GLU A 23 -99.14 -25.89 139.40
CA GLU A 23 -99.67 -26.40 140.66
C GLU A 23 -98.59 -27.06 141.53
N LYS A 24 -98.90 -27.31 142.80
CA LYS A 24 -97.99 -27.97 143.75
C LYS A 24 -97.63 -29.37 143.26
N GLY A 25 -96.35 -29.59 142.98
CA GLY A 25 -95.81 -30.85 142.45
C GLY A 25 -95.50 -30.83 140.96
N ASN A 26 -95.93 -29.79 140.22
CA ASN A 26 -95.59 -29.65 138.81
C ASN A 26 -94.07 -29.40 138.62
N LYS A 27 -93.51 -29.97 137.55
CA LYS A 27 -92.14 -29.70 137.12
C LYS A 27 -92.18 -28.76 135.93
N VAL A 28 -91.43 -27.66 136.02
CA VAL A 28 -91.11 -26.81 134.88
C VAL A 28 -89.73 -27.21 134.40
N ASP A 29 -89.63 -27.57 133.12
CA ASP A 29 -88.36 -27.94 132.49
C ASP A 29 -87.91 -26.86 131.53
N PHE A 30 -86.63 -26.50 131.59
CA PHE A 30 -86.02 -25.53 130.69
C PHE A 30 -85.05 -26.29 129.79
N SER A 31 -85.43 -26.48 128.53
CA SER A 31 -84.59 -27.12 127.52
C SER A 31 -83.97 -26.08 126.59
N GLY A 32 -82.69 -26.25 126.29
CA GLY A 32 -82.04 -25.55 125.19
C GLY A 32 -82.24 -26.28 123.86
N ASP A 33 -81.91 -25.61 122.76
CA ASP A 33 -81.90 -26.22 121.44
C ASP A 33 -80.46 -26.56 120.99
N ASN A 34 -80.24 -26.66 119.68
CA ASN A 34 -78.92 -26.91 119.13
C ASN A 34 -77.92 -25.78 119.40
N ASN A 35 -78.35 -24.56 119.70
CA ASN A 35 -77.50 -23.37 119.84
C ASN A 35 -77.49 -22.79 121.26
N ILE A 36 -78.51 -23.06 122.06
CA ILE A 36 -78.63 -22.64 123.47
C ILE A 36 -78.39 -23.83 124.39
N THR A 37 -77.51 -23.64 125.38
CA THR A 37 -77.37 -24.57 126.50
C THR A 37 -78.16 -24.05 127.69
N VAL A 38 -78.85 -24.97 128.37
CA VAL A 38 -79.52 -24.70 129.64
C VAL A 38 -78.89 -25.58 130.70
N ALA A 39 -78.42 -24.96 131.77
CA ALA A 39 -77.89 -25.64 132.94
C ALA A 39 -78.59 -25.13 134.19
N ARG A 40 -78.80 -26.02 135.18
CA ARG A 40 -79.32 -25.66 136.49
C ARG A 40 -78.26 -25.91 137.56
N ASN A 41 -78.05 -24.91 138.41
CA ASN A 41 -77.29 -25.07 139.65
C ASN A 41 -78.16 -24.60 140.83
N ASP A 42 -78.64 -25.55 141.63
CA ASP A 42 -79.65 -25.33 142.66
C ASP A 42 -80.88 -24.54 142.14
N LYS A 43 -81.04 -23.28 142.56
CA LYS A 43 -82.15 -22.40 142.17
C LYS A 43 -81.83 -21.48 140.99
N ASN A 44 -80.60 -21.49 140.49
CA ASN A 44 -80.18 -20.68 139.35
C ASN A 44 -80.27 -21.49 138.05
N ILE A 45 -80.89 -20.90 137.04
CA ILE A 45 -80.87 -21.39 135.66
C ILE A 45 -79.92 -20.51 134.86
N SER A 46 -78.95 -21.12 134.19
CA SER A 46 -78.00 -20.42 133.32
C SER A 46 -78.28 -20.80 131.87
N LEU A 47 -78.42 -19.78 131.03
CA LEU A 47 -78.53 -19.92 129.59
C LEU A 47 -77.25 -19.38 128.96
N ALA A 48 -76.67 -20.14 128.03
CA ALA A 48 -75.48 -19.71 127.30
C ALA A 48 -75.54 -20.17 125.84
N LEU A 49 -75.01 -19.34 124.94
CA LEU A 49 -74.74 -19.75 123.56
C LEU A 49 -73.65 -20.81 123.54
N LYS A 50 -73.82 -21.83 122.70
CA LYS A 50 -72.73 -22.76 122.40
C LYS A 50 -71.62 -22.03 121.66
N LYS A 51 -70.40 -22.55 121.79
CA LYS A 51 -69.22 -22.01 121.08
C LYS A 51 -69.38 -22.14 119.57
N ASP A 52 -69.93 -23.27 119.13
CA ASP A 52 -70.26 -23.54 117.74
C ASP A 52 -71.77 -23.42 117.56
N LEU A 53 -72.20 -22.43 116.78
CA LEU A 53 -73.59 -22.28 116.38
C LEU A 53 -73.81 -22.98 115.04
N THR A 54 -74.82 -23.84 114.97
CA THR A 54 -75.10 -24.68 113.79
C THR A 54 -76.53 -24.49 113.31
N GLY A 55 -76.78 -24.79 112.02
CA GLY A 55 -78.11 -24.66 111.41
C GLY A 55 -78.62 -23.22 111.24
N LEU A 56 -77.73 -22.22 111.31
CA LEU A 56 -78.08 -20.82 111.05
C LEU A 56 -78.21 -20.58 109.53
N ASN A 57 -79.29 -19.92 109.11
CA ASN A 57 -79.50 -19.56 107.69
C ASN A 57 -78.61 -18.39 107.24
N SER A 58 -78.28 -17.48 108.16
CA SER A 58 -77.40 -16.34 107.88
C SER A 58 -76.78 -15.79 109.16
N ALA A 59 -75.67 -15.08 109.00
CA ALA A 59 -75.06 -14.25 110.04
C ALA A 59 -74.74 -12.88 109.45
N SER A 60 -75.02 -11.83 110.24
CA SER A 60 -74.68 -10.45 109.90
C SER A 60 -73.84 -9.86 111.01
N PHE A 61 -72.73 -9.24 110.63
CA PHE A 61 -71.88 -8.48 111.53
C PHE A 61 -72.08 -7.00 111.24
N ASN A 62 -72.29 -6.19 112.26
CA ASN A 62 -72.48 -4.75 112.12
C ASN A 62 -71.23 -4.00 112.60
N ASN A 63 -70.95 -2.84 112.02
CA ASN A 63 -69.96 -1.93 112.58
C ASN A 63 -70.52 -1.21 113.81
N ALA A 64 -69.68 -0.40 114.48
CA ALA A 64 -70.10 0.41 115.64
C ALA A 64 -71.26 1.39 115.34
N ALA A 65 -71.51 1.71 114.07
CA ALA A 65 -72.61 2.55 113.62
C ALA A 65 -73.89 1.75 113.27
N GLY A 66 -73.89 0.43 113.48
CA GLY A 66 -75.05 -0.45 113.23
C GLY A 66 -75.22 -0.90 111.78
N ASN A 67 -74.34 -0.49 110.86
CA ASN A 67 -74.42 -0.88 109.44
C ASN A 67 -73.81 -2.27 109.21
N PRO A 68 -74.44 -3.14 108.40
CA PRO A 68 -73.92 -4.48 108.11
C PRO A 68 -72.59 -4.38 107.33
N THR A 69 -71.57 -5.08 107.81
CA THR A 69 -70.21 -5.09 107.23
C THR A 69 -69.94 -6.35 106.43
N VAL A 70 -70.38 -7.51 106.92
CA VAL A 70 -70.29 -8.79 106.21
C VAL A 70 -71.58 -9.56 106.47
N LYS A 71 -72.23 -9.99 105.38
CA LYS A 71 -73.34 -10.93 105.44
C LYS A 71 -72.92 -12.25 104.80
N ILE A 72 -73.06 -13.33 105.55
CA ILE A 72 -72.91 -14.69 105.04
C ILE A 72 -74.32 -15.27 104.92
N ASP A 73 -74.69 -15.67 103.71
CA ASP A 73 -76.02 -16.16 103.37
C ASP A 73 -75.88 -17.49 102.62
N GLY A 74 -76.54 -18.53 103.11
CA GLY A 74 -76.42 -19.88 102.55
C GLY A 74 -76.89 -20.00 101.09
N ASN A 75 -77.76 -19.11 100.63
CA ASN A 75 -78.33 -19.15 99.29
C ASN A 75 -77.65 -18.17 98.32
N THR A 76 -77.16 -17.04 98.84
CA THR A 76 -76.64 -15.93 98.03
C THR A 76 -75.14 -15.68 98.21
N GLY A 77 -74.47 -16.42 99.11
CA GLY A 77 -73.03 -16.39 99.31
C GLY A 77 -72.56 -15.30 100.27
N ILE A 78 -71.36 -14.77 100.01
CA ILE A 78 -70.72 -13.75 100.84
C ILE A 78 -70.96 -12.37 100.23
N ASN A 79 -71.51 -11.45 101.03
CA ASN A 79 -71.57 -10.04 100.69
C ASN A 79 -70.59 -9.26 101.58
N ALA A 80 -69.60 -8.62 100.96
CA ALA A 80 -68.56 -7.84 101.64
C ALA A 80 -69.00 -6.44 102.12
N GLY A 81 -70.29 -6.09 102.00
CA GLY A 81 -70.85 -4.87 102.60
C GLY A 81 -70.22 -3.57 102.10
N GLY A 82 -69.75 -3.53 100.85
CA GLY A 82 -69.02 -2.40 100.27
C GLY A 82 -67.58 -2.23 100.77
N MET A 83 -67.07 -3.18 101.56
CA MET A 83 -65.68 -3.21 102.02
C MET A 83 -64.77 -3.91 101.00
N LYS A 84 -63.47 -3.61 101.08
CA LYS A 84 -62.44 -4.34 100.32
C LYS A 84 -62.20 -5.72 100.95
N VAL A 85 -62.09 -6.75 100.11
CA VAL A 85 -61.55 -8.06 100.52
C VAL A 85 -60.03 -8.01 100.34
N THR A 86 -59.29 -8.06 101.44
CA THR A 86 -57.82 -7.96 101.44
C THR A 86 -57.16 -9.34 101.62
N ASN A 87 -55.86 -9.44 101.35
CA ASN A 87 -55.07 -10.68 101.47
C ASN A 87 -55.55 -11.84 100.59
N VAL A 88 -56.09 -11.53 99.42
CA VAL A 88 -56.46 -12.51 98.40
C VAL A 88 -55.21 -12.90 97.62
N ALA A 89 -54.78 -14.17 97.73
CA ALA A 89 -53.70 -14.73 96.92
C ALA A 89 -54.07 -14.73 95.42
N ASP A 90 -53.07 -14.86 94.54
CA ASP A 90 -53.33 -14.98 93.10
C ASP A 90 -54.20 -16.23 92.86
N GLY A 91 -55.37 -16.06 92.24
CA GLY A 91 -56.24 -17.16 91.85
C GLY A 91 -55.60 -18.00 90.74
N VAL A 92 -55.72 -19.32 90.81
CA VAL A 92 -55.11 -20.26 89.86
C VAL A 92 -56.17 -21.08 89.14
N ALA A 93 -57.21 -21.53 89.86
CA ALA A 93 -58.34 -22.24 89.27
C ALA A 93 -59.39 -21.28 88.71
N ASP A 94 -60.19 -21.75 87.76
CA ASP A 94 -61.22 -20.96 87.06
C ASP A 94 -62.25 -20.28 87.99
N LYS A 95 -62.41 -20.77 89.23
CA LYS A 95 -63.37 -20.26 90.23
C LYS A 95 -62.72 -19.49 91.37
N ASP A 96 -61.40 -19.31 91.34
CA ASP A 96 -60.71 -18.51 92.35
C ASP A 96 -61.01 -17.01 92.14
N ALA A 97 -61.01 -16.25 93.24
CA ALA A 97 -61.10 -14.79 93.14
C ALA A 97 -59.81 -14.22 92.55
N VAL A 98 -59.93 -13.20 91.70
CA VAL A 98 -58.79 -12.46 91.15
C VAL A 98 -58.44 -11.27 92.04
N ASN A 99 -57.16 -11.09 92.31
CA ASN A 99 -56.68 -9.90 93.02
C ASN A 99 -56.21 -8.81 92.02
N VAL A 100 -55.92 -7.62 92.56
CA VAL A 100 -55.51 -6.47 91.75
C VAL A 100 -54.16 -6.70 91.06
N SER A 101 -53.24 -7.50 91.62
CA SER A 101 -51.96 -7.80 90.94
C SER A 101 -52.16 -8.61 89.67
N GLN A 102 -53.10 -9.55 89.62
CA GLN A 102 -53.44 -10.28 88.40
C GLN A 102 -54.06 -9.36 87.35
N LEU A 103 -54.92 -8.43 87.76
CA LEU A 103 -55.50 -7.44 86.86
C LEU A 103 -54.42 -6.51 86.28
N LYS A 104 -53.49 -6.03 87.11
CA LYS A 104 -52.34 -5.21 86.68
C LYS A 104 -51.45 -5.94 85.67
N LYS A 105 -51.15 -7.22 85.88
CA LYS A 105 -50.39 -8.03 84.90
C LYS A 105 -51.08 -8.09 83.53
N THR A 106 -52.42 -8.08 83.50
CA THR A 106 -53.19 -8.04 82.25
C THR A 106 -53.18 -6.64 81.63
N ASP A 107 -53.32 -5.61 82.45
CA ASP A 107 -53.22 -4.20 82.02
C ASP A 107 -51.85 -3.88 81.41
N ASP A 108 -50.76 -4.34 82.04
CA ASP A 108 -49.39 -4.22 81.53
C ASP A 108 -49.25 -4.86 80.14
N LYS A 109 -49.89 -6.03 79.90
CA LYS A 109 -49.92 -6.67 78.57
C LYS A 109 -50.72 -5.86 77.56
N ALA A 110 -51.85 -5.28 77.97
CA ALA A 110 -52.67 -4.43 77.11
C ALA A 110 -51.91 -3.16 76.69
N GLU A 111 -51.24 -2.49 77.63
CA GLU A 111 -50.41 -1.31 77.34
C GLU A 111 -49.17 -1.67 76.50
N ALA A 112 -48.56 -2.84 76.72
CA ALA A 112 -47.47 -3.33 75.86
C ALA A 112 -47.94 -3.57 74.41
N ASN A 113 -49.12 -4.18 74.23
CA ASN A 113 -49.72 -4.38 72.91
C ASN A 113 -50.04 -3.04 72.23
N LYS A 114 -50.64 -2.10 72.96
CA LYS A 114 -50.94 -0.74 72.50
C LYS A 114 -49.68 0.01 72.04
N ALA A 115 -48.58 -0.10 72.80
CA ALA A 115 -47.30 0.48 72.40
C ALA A 115 -46.72 -0.21 71.15
N ALA A 116 -46.86 -1.53 71.03
CA ALA A 116 -46.35 -2.29 69.89
C ALA A 116 -47.07 -1.94 68.58
N ILE A 117 -48.40 -1.86 68.59
CA ILE A 117 -49.20 -1.49 67.40
C ILE A 117 -49.04 -0.02 67.00
N ALA A 118 -48.61 0.85 67.92
CA ALA A 118 -48.35 2.26 67.68
C ALA A 118 -46.97 2.53 67.06
N ARG A 119 -46.08 1.52 67.01
CA ARG A 119 -44.79 1.64 66.32
C ARG A 119 -45.04 1.90 64.84
N LYS A 120 -44.27 2.84 64.31
CA LYS A 120 -44.41 3.29 62.93
C LYS A 120 -43.32 2.69 62.05
N ILE A 121 -43.65 2.50 60.78
CA ILE A 121 -42.75 2.01 59.74
C ILE A 121 -42.64 3.08 58.66
N SER A 122 -41.41 3.43 58.29
CA SER A 122 -41.07 4.25 57.12
C SER A 122 -39.93 3.59 56.35
N LEU A 123 -39.86 3.86 55.05
CA LEU A 123 -38.81 3.37 54.16
C LEU A 123 -37.95 4.55 53.71
N GLY A 124 -36.62 4.43 53.85
CA GLY A 124 -35.65 5.42 53.38
C GLY A 124 -35.07 5.04 52.02
N GLY A 125 -34.58 6.04 51.28
CA GLY A 125 -33.79 5.85 50.06
C GLY A 125 -32.50 6.70 50.09
N ASN A 126 -31.72 6.67 49.01
CA ASN A 126 -30.53 7.53 48.87
C ASN A 126 -30.89 9.03 49.00
N THR A 127 -32.12 9.39 48.63
CA THR A 127 -32.73 10.69 48.91
C THR A 127 -34.16 10.50 49.41
N GLY A 128 -34.56 11.27 50.43
CA GLY A 128 -35.93 11.26 50.97
C GLY A 128 -36.31 10.02 51.79
N SER A 129 -37.55 10.01 52.27
CA SER A 129 -38.16 8.90 53.03
C SER A 129 -39.68 8.89 52.82
N THR A 130 -40.31 7.74 52.99
CA THR A 130 -41.78 7.66 52.94
C THR A 130 -42.40 8.25 54.20
N ALA A 131 -43.65 8.72 54.08
CA ALA A 131 -44.45 9.01 55.26
C ALA A 131 -44.59 7.74 56.14
N GLU A 132 -44.53 7.94 57.45
CA GLU A 132 -44.68 6.87 58.43
C GLU A 132 -46.09 6.25 58.36
N LYS A 133 -46.18 4.93 58.55
CA LYS A 133 -47.45 4.19 58.66
C LYS A 133 -47.47 3.35 59.95
N SER A 134 -48.66 3.15 60.51
CA SER A 134 -48.91 2.40 61.75
C SER A 134 -50.08 1.45 61.55
N LEU A 135 -50.06 0.29 62.22
CA LEU A 135 -51.17 -0.66 62.26
C LEU A 135 -52.29 -0.24 63.22
N SER A 136 -52.07 0.80 64.02
CA SER A 136 -53.03 1.29 65.02
C SER A 136 -54.34 1.82 64.43
N THR A 137 -54.40 2.08 63.12
CA THR A 137 -55.58 2.68 62.45
C THR A 137 -56.11 1.86 61.27
N GLY A 138 -55.51 0.72 60.94
CA GLY A 138 -55.94 -0.15 59.84
C GLY A 138 -54.78 -0.84 59.10
N ASP A 139 -55.12 -1.56 58.04
CA ASP A 139 -54.15 -2.26 57.19
C ASP A 139 -53.17 -1.28 56.52
N VAL A 140 -51.90 -1.70 56.44
CA VAL A 140 -50.82 -0.90 55.85
C VAL A 140 -50.42 -1.49 54.50
N LYS A 141 -50.47 -0.66 53.44
CA LYS A 141 -49.96 -1.01 52.11
C LYS A 141 -48.81 -0.09 51.72
N PHE A 142 -47.69 -0.67 51.29
CA PHE A 142 -46.58 0.04 50.67
C PHE A 142 -46.52 -0.32 49.18
N ASN A 143 -46.60 0.69 48.32
CA ASN A 143 -46.37 0.51 46.89
C ASN A 143 -44.88 0.78 46.60
N VAL A 144 -44.20 -0.18 45.97
CA VAL A 144 -42.89 0.07 45.36
C VAL A 144 -43.16 0.49 43.92
N LYS A 145 -42.61 1.63 43.49
CA LYS A 145 -42.78 2.14 42.12
C LYS A 145 -41.45 2.13 41.39
N GLY A 146 -41.43 1.50 40.22
CA GLY A 146 -40.34 1.65 39.27
C GLY A 146 -40.39 3.02 38.57
N ALA A 147 -39.24 3.59 38.28
CA ALA A 147 -39.05 4.82 37.50
C ALA A 147 -37.71 4.76 36.76
N ASN A 148 -37.53 5.59 35.72
CA ASN A 148 -36.27 5.77 34.98
C ASN A 148 -35.62 4.45 34.52
N GLY A 149 -36.36 3.59 33.84
CA GLY A 149 -35.82 2.32 33.34
C GLY A 149 -36.12 1.11 34.21
N LEU A 150 -36.77 1.30 35.37
CA LEU A 150 -37.15 0.21 36.27
C LEU A 150 -38.67 -0.01 36.28
N THR A 151 -39.08 -1.27 36.36
CA THR A 151 -40.45 -1.70 36.61
C THR A 151 -40.52 -2.61 37.83
N THR A 152 -41.69 -2.65 38.46
CA THR A 152 -41.94 -3.46 39.66
C THR A 152 -43.16 -4.33 39.46
N VAL A 153 -43.07 -5.62 39.80
CA VAL A 153 -44.17 -6.58 39.69
C VAL A 153 -44.36 -7.26 41.05
N ALA A 154 -45.56 -7.15 41.62
CA ALA A 154 -45.93 -7.84 42.85
C ALA A 154 -46.61 -9.18 42.51
N SER A 155 -46.15 -10.28 43.08
CA SER A 155 -46.73 -11.61 42.90
C SER A 155 -46.55 -12.44 44.17
N GLY A 156 -47.64 -12.95 44.74
CA GLY A 156 -47.61 -13.64 46.03
C GLY A 156 -47.12 -12.72 47.15
N VAL A 157 -46.04 -13.11 47.82
CA VAL A 157 -45.42 -12.37 48.93
C VAL A 157 -44.26 -11.48 48.49
N ASP A 158 -43.85 -11.55 47.21
CA ASP A 158 -42.66 -10.87 46.70
C ASP A 158 -43.02 -9.67 45.81
N VAL A 159 -42.11 -8.69 45.80
CA VAL A 159 -42.07 -7.61 44.81
C VAL A 159 -40.76 -7.71 44.04
N THR A 160 -40.85 -8.03 42.76
CA THR A 160 -39.69 -8.06 41.87
C THR A 160 -39.44 -6.68 41.29
N VAL A 161 -38.19 -6.21 41.34
CA VAL A 161 -37.73 -5.01 40.65
C VAL A 161 -36.86 -5.44 39.48
N LYS A 162 -37.17 -4.98 38.26
CA LYS A 162 -36.42 -5.31 37.04
C LYS A 162 -36.26 -4.09 36.14
N LEU A 163 -35.38 -4.18 35.15
CA LEU A 163 -35.38 -3.20 34.05
C LEU A 163 -36.69 -3.31 33.27
N ASP A 164 -37.18 -2.18 32.76
CA ASP A 164 -38.21 -2.21 31.71
C ASP A 164 -37.64 -2.75 30.39
N ASP A 165 -38.53 -3.27 29.55
CA ASP A 165 -38.15 -3.98 28.34
C ASP A 165 -37.41 -3.04 27.37
N THR A 166 -37.85 -1.79 27.25
CA THR A 166 -37.19 -0.78 26.40
C THR A 166 -35.75 -0.49 26.84
N THR A 167 -35.51 -0.32 28.14
CA THR A 167 -34.18 -0.04 28.71
C THR A 167 -33.29 -1.26 28.57
N LYS A 168 -33.83 -2.45 28.86
CA LYS A 168 -33.11 -3.71 28.66
C LYS A 168 -32.68 -3.86 27.20
N ASP A 169 -33.61 -3.68 26.26
CA ASP A 169 -33.32 -3.79 24.83
C ASP A 169 -32.32 -2.71 24.37
N THR A 170 -32.38 -1.50 24.94
CA THR A 170 -31.42 -0.44 24.63
C THR A 170 -30.01 -0.80 25.09
N ILE A 171 -29.87 -1.37 26.29
CA ILE A 171 -28.59 -1.84 26.83
C ILE A 171 -28.06 -3.02 26.01
N ASP A 172 -28.93 -3.98 25.68
CA ASP A 172 -28.55 -5.16 24.89
C ASP A 172 -28.13 -4.78 23.45
N ASN A 173 -28.73 -3.72 22.89
CA ASN A 173 -28.38 -3.19 21.57
C ASN A 173 -27.28 -2.12 21.59
N ALA A 174 -26.72 -1.77 22.75
CA ALA A 174 -25.66 -0.76 22.82
C ALA A 174 -24.37 -1.29 22.18
N ALA A 175 -23.69 -0.44 21.40
CA ALA A 175 -22.41 -0.77 20.75
C ALA A 175 -21.41 -1.40 21.73
N ASP A 176 -21.06 -2.68 21.54
CA ASP A 176 -19.96 -3.27 22.27
C ASP A 176 -18.62 -2.77 21.68
N LYS A 177 -17.50 -3.07 22.36
CA LYS A 177 -16.19 -2.58 21.91
C LYS A 177 -15.72 -3.16 20.57
N ASN A 178 -16.32 -4.27 20.11
CA ASN A 178 -15.95 -4.93 18.86
C ASN A 178 -16.94 -4.62 17.71
N LEU A 179 -17.98 -3.82 17.97
CA LEU A 179 -19.02 -3.39 17.03
C LEU A 179 -19.93 -4.53 16.53
N SER A 180 -19.97 -5.69 17.20
CA SER A 180 -20.72 -6.87 16.75
C SER A 180 -22.24 -6.70 16.77
N ASN A 181 -22.73 -5.71 17.51
CA ASN A 181 -24.14 -5.37 17.63
C ASN A 181 -24.58 -4.25 16.65
N LEU A 182 -23.69 -3.78 15.77
CA LEU A 182 -24.12 -2.91 14.67
C LEU A 182 -25.07 -3.68 13.76
N ASN A 183 -26.16 -3.02 13.36
CA ASN A 183 -27.02 -3.52 12.31
C ASN A 183 -26.41 -3.20 10.92
N PRO A 184 -26.97 -3.74 9.82
CA PRO A 184 -26.45 -3.49 8.47
C PRO A 184 -26.34 -2.00 8.10
N ALA A 185 -27.20 -1.14 8.63
CA ALA A 185 -27.13 0.31 8.41
C ALA A 185 -25.95 0.95 9.16
N GLY A 186 -25.67 0.50 10.38
CA GLY A 186 -24.49 0.89 11.16
C GLY A 186 -23.20 0.48 10.47
N GLU A 187 -23.11 -0.76 9.98
CA GLU A 187 -21.98 -1.23 9.18
C GLU A 187 -21.78 -0.37 7.92
N GLN A 188 -22.86 -0.06 7.21
CA GLN A 188 -22.80 0.82 6.02
C GLN A 188 -22.29 2.22 6.37
N LYS A 189 -22.71 2.78 7.50
CA LYS A 189 -22.23 4.09 7.96
C LYS A 189 -20.73 4.08 8.24
N VAL A 190 -20.21 3.00 8.83
CA VAL A 190 -18.76 2.81 9.03
C VAL A 190 -18.04 2.72 7.68
N LYS A 191 -18.55 1.93 6.73
CA LYS A 191 -17.97 1.81 5.37
C LYS A 191 -17.96 3.15 4.62
N ASP A 192 -19.01 3.95 4.76
CA ASP A 192 -19.11 5.27 4.14
C ASP A 192 -18.17 6.29 4.80
N LEU A 193 -18.00 6.25 6.13
CA LEU A 193 -17.05 7.11 6.86
C LEU A 193 -15.59 6.77 6.52
N ALA A 194 -15.28 5.50 6.29
CA ALA A 194 -13.95 5.03 5.88
C ALA A 194 -13.66 5.23 4.37
N ALA A 195 -14.63 5.74 3.61
CA ALA A 195 -14.48 5.89 2.17
C ALA A 195 -13.46 6.98 1.80
N TRP A 196 -12.72 6.77 0.72
CA TRP A 196 -11.77 7.72 0.16
C TRP A 196 -11.94 7.84 -1.35
N LYS A 197 -11.25 8.80 -1.98
CA LYS A 197 -11.34 9.06 -3.43
C LYS A 197 -10.08 8.60 -4.16
N VAL A 198 -10.25 7.85 -5.25
CA VAL A 198 -9.17 7.49 -6.17
C VAL A 198 -9.31 8.26 -7.49
N VAL A 199 -8.20 8.76 -8.03
CA VAL A 199 -8.14 9.42 -9.34
C VAL A 199 -6.78 9.17 -9.97
N ALA A 200 -6.75 8.88 -11.27
CA ALA A 200 -5.52 8.77 -12.05
C ALA A 200 -5.45 9.93 -13.06
N ASN A 201 -4.30 10.62 -13.10
CA ASN A 201 -4.09 11.80 -13.94
C ASN A 201 -5.21 12.84 -13.72
N SER A 202 -5.75 13.40 -14.81
CA SER A 202 -6.85 14.36 -14.79
C SER A 202 -8.23 13.70 -14.94
N GLY A 203 -8.38 12.44 -14.54
CA GLY A 203 -9.65 11.71 -14.58
C GLY A 203 -10.67 12.19 -13.54
N THR A 204 -11.86 11.59 -13.56
CA THR A 204 -12.91 11.83 -12.55
C THR A 204 -12.61 11.06 -11.28
N ALA A 205 -12.74 11.70 -10.11
CA ALA A 205 -12.51 11.03 -8.82
C ALA A 205 -13.62 10.04 -8.47
N GLU A 206 -13.25 8.76 -8.29
CA GLU A 206 -14.16 7.69 -7.92
C GLU A 206 -14.14 7.41 -6.41
N ASN A 207 -15.27 6.96 -5.87
CA ASN A 207 -15.39 6.64 -4.45
C ASN A 207 -14.96 5.20 -4.19
N VAL A 208 -14.02 4.99 -3.28
CA VAL A 208 -13.60 3.67 -2.81
C VAL A 208 -14.14 3.51 -1.39
N LYS A 209 -15.15 2.65 -1.22
CA LYS A 209 -15.77 2.33 0.06
C LYS A 209 -15.15 1.09 0.69
N GLY A 210 -15.43 0.86 1.98
CA GLY A 210 -14.99 -0.36 2.68
C GLY A 210 -15.53 -1.63 2.01
N GLY A 211 -14.62 -2.44 1.45
CA GLY A 211 -14.92 -3.67 0.70
C GLY A 211 -14.62 -3.57 -0.80
N ASP A 212 -14.45 -2.36 -1.34
CA ASP A 212 -14.09 -2.18 -2.74
C ASP A 212 -12.62 -2.59 -3.00
N THR A 213 -12.34 -3.03 -4.24
CA THR A 213 -10.98 -3.39 -4.69
C THR A 213 -10.55 -2.46 -5.81
N VAL A 214 -9.45 -1.74 -5.61
CA VAL A 214 -8.77 -0.98 -6.67
C VAL A 214 -7.76 -1.89 -7.37
N LYS A 215 -7.87 -2.03 -8.70
CA LYS A 215 -6.95 -2.85 -9.51
C LYS A 215 -5.95 -1.96 -10.23
N PHE A 216 -4.67 -2.31 -10.15
CA PHE A 216 -3.62 -1.79 -11.02
C PHE A 216 -3.35 -2.84 -12.10
N ILE A 217 -3.34 -2.41 -13.37
CA ILE A 217 -3.25 -3.30 -14.54
C ILE A 217 -2.05 -2.88 -15.38
N ASP A 218 -1.26 -3.87 -15.79
CA ASP A 218 -0.09 -3.67 -16.64
C ASP A 218 -0.46 -3.18 -18.04
N GLY A 219 0.35 -2.26 -18.57
CA GLY A 219 0.32 -1.87 -19.97
C GLY A 219 1.36 -2.62 -20.80
N ASP A 220 1.48 -2.27 -22.08
CA ASP A 220 2.44 -2.94 -22.97
C ASP A 220 3.89 -2.78 -22.52
N ASN A 221 4.28 -1.57 -22.10
CA ASN A 221 5.65 -1.24 -21.68
C ASN A 221 5.85 -1.13 -20.16
N VAL A 222 4.80 -1.34 -19.37
CA VAL A 222 4.81 -1.18 -17.90
C VAL A 222 4.52 -2.52 -17.24
N GLU A 223 5.30 -2.87 -16.23
CA GLU A 223 5.11 -4.04 -15.36
C GLU A 223 4.85 -3.58 -13.92
N ILE A 224 3.76 -4.08 -13.33
CA ILE A 224 3.35 -3.79 -11.96
C ILE A 224 3.36 -5.09 -11.15
N THR A 225 4.14 -5.09 -10.06
CA THR A 225 4.20 -6.21 -9.13
C THR A 225 3.74 -5.78 -7.74
N GLN A 226 3.08 -6.68 -7.01
CA GLN A 226 2.58 -6.42 -5.65
C GLN A 226 3.16 -7.43 -4.66
N ALA A 227 3.74 -6.92 -3.58
CA ALA A 227 4.14 -7.71 -2.42
C ALA A 227 3.47 -7.14 -1.16
N GLY A 228 2.33 -7.73 -0.78
CA GLY A 228 1.54 -7.21 0.34
C GLY A 228 0.96 -5.81 0.04
N LYS A 229 1.48 -4.78 0.70
CA LYS A 229 1.04 -3.37 0.50
C LYS A 229 1.97 -2.57 -0.41
N ASP A 230 3.10 -3.14 -0.80
CA ASP A 230 4.08 -2.46 -1.64
C ASP A 230 3.80 -2.81 -3.11
N PHE A 231 3.63 -1.77 -3.92
CA PHE A 231 3.47 -1.87 -5.37
C PHE A 231 4.74 -1.35 -6.03
N THR A 232 5.36 -2.17 -6.88
CA THR A 232 6.50 -1.75 -7.71
C THR A 232 6.01 -1.57 -9.13
N ILE A 233 6.12 -0.35 -9.65
CA ILE A 233 5.78 0.01 -11.02
C ILE A 233 7.09 0.24 -11.76
N SER A 234 7.31 -0.52 -12.83
CA SER A 234 8.56 -0.49 -13.59
C SER A 234 8.31 -0.52 -15.09
N THR A 235 9.29 -0.06 -15.87
CA THR A 235 9.30 -0.31 -17.32
C THR A 235 9.76 -1.74 -17.57
N LYS A 236 9.13 -2.44 -18.50
CA LYS A 236 9.58 -3.77 -18.93
C LYS A 236 11.01 -3.70 -19.50
N LYS A 237 11.72 -4.83 -19.46
CA LYS A 237 13.06 -4.93 -20.09
C LYS A 237 12.99 -4.71 -21.59
N ASP A 238 11.96 -5.29 -22.22
CA ASP A 238 11.68 -5.16 -23.64
C ASP A 238 10.46 -4.26 -23.79
N VAL A 239 10.63 -3.19 -24.56
CA VAL A 239 9.60 -2.16 -24.79
C VAL A 239 9.40 -1.95 -26.27
N THR A 240 8.16 -1.73 -26.68
CA THR A 240 7.77 -1.46 -28.06
C THR A 240 7.22 -0.04 -28.17
N PHE A 241 7.75 0.73 -29.10
CA PHE A 241 7.29 2.08 -29.40
C PHE A 241 7.06 2.20 -30.91
N ASP A 242 5.94 2.82 -31.32
CA ASP A 242 5.69 3.11 -32.74
C ASP A 242 6.62 4.21 -33.26
N ASN A 243 6.91 5.21 -32.42
CA ASN A 243 7.86 6.27 -32.68
C ASN A 243 8.66 6.61 -31.43
N VAL A 244 9.91 7.03 -31.63
CA VAL A 244 10.79 7.51 -30.55
C VAL A 244 11.43 8.81 -31.03
N THR A 245 11.15 9.91 -30.34
CA THR A 245 11.85 11.18 -30.53
C THR A 245 13.02 11.24 -29.55
N ALA A 246 14.25 11.08 -30.06
CA ALA A 246 15.45 11.24 -29.27
C ALA A 246 16.06 12.63 -29.49
N ASN A 247 16.17 13.43 -28.43
CA ASN A 247 16.78 14.77 -28.49
C ASN A 247 18.33 14.74 -28.51
N GLN A 248 18.93 13.55 -28.36
CA GLN A 248 20.37 13.31 -28.40
C GLN A 248 20.68 12.06 -29.23
N ALA A 249 21.97 11.74 -29.40
CA ALA A 249 22.43 10.56 -30.12
C ALA A 249 21.84 9.26 -29.55
N ILE A 250 21.14 8.49 -30.40
CA ILE A 250 20.78 7.10 -30.10
C ILE A 250 22.03 6.27 -30.30
N THR A 251 22.57 5.71 -29.22
CA THR A 251 23.57 4.64 -29.35
C THR A 251 22.80 3.36 -29.63
N ALA A 252 23.07 2.69 -30.75
CA ALA A 252 22.49 1.37 -31.02
C ALA A 252 22.73 0.45 -29.80
N PRO A 253 21.73 -0.36 -29.38
CA PRO A 253 21.89 -1.18 -28.19
C PRO A 253 23.14 -2.05 -28.30
N LYS A 254 23.94 -2.10 -27.22
CA LYS A 254 24.90 -3.19 -27.03
C LYS A 254 24.08 -4.47 -26.84
N VAL A 255 23.93 -5.27 -27.89
CA VAL A 255 23.24 -6.55 -27.78
C VAL A 255 24.09 -7.47 -26.91
N LYS A 256 23.57 -7.86 -25.73
CA LYS A 256 24.09 -9.00 -24.99
C LYS A 256 23.57 -10.26 -25.67
N ALA A 257 24.24 -10.69 -26.74
CA ALA A 257 23.93 -11.94 -27.40
C ALA A 257 24.15 -13.09 -26.40
N THR A 258 23.07 -13.65 -25.87
CA THR A 258 23.15 -14.86 -25.05
C THR A 258 22.94 -16.11 -25.91
N THR A 259 22.54 -15.96 -27.17
CA THR A 259 22.45 -17.02 -28.18
C THR A 259 22.63 -16.42 -29.59
N GLY A 260 23.78 -16.63 -30.22
CA GLY A 260 23.99 -16.31 -31.65
C GLY A 260 24.29 -14.83 -31.92
N VAL A 261 25.43 -14.59 -32.56
CA VAL A 261 25.88 -13.27 -32.96
C VAL A 261 25.04 -12.84 -34.17
N GLU A 262 23.96 -12.09 -33.93
CA GLU A 262 23.48 -11.14 -34.93
C GLU A 262 24.32 -9.87 -34.75
N THR A 263 25.20 -9.60 -35.71
CA THR A 263 25.95 -8.34 -35.75
C THR A 263 24.95 -7.18 -35.80
N PRO A 264 25.05 -6.15 -34.95
CA PRO A 264 24.10 -5.04 -34.94
C PRO A 264 24.14 -4.32 -36.29
N GLN A 265 23.03 -4.41 -37.04
CA GLN A 265 22.83 -3.70 -38.30
C GLN A 265 21.74 -2.64 -38.13
N VAL A 266 21.96 -1.46 -38.71
CA VAL A 266 20.89 -0.48 -38.92
C VAL A 266 20.22 -0.82 -40.24
N THR A 267 19.16 -1.62 -40.18
CA THR A 267 18.37 -2.03 -41.34
C THR A 267 17.21 -1.05 -41.58
N GLY A 268 16.55 -1.11 -42.75
CA GLY A 268 15.41 -0.26 -43.09
C GLY A 268 15.75 1.17 -43.57
N LEU A 269 17.02 1.46 -43.83
CA LEU A 269 17.44 2.73 -44.44
C LEU A 269 16.97 2.83 -45.89
N THR A 270 16.35 3.95 -46.27
CA THR A 270 15.76 4.15 -47.60
C THR A 270 16.73 4.70 -48.66
N ASN A 271 17.95 5.13 -48.29
CA ASN A 271 18.99 5.53 -49.26
C ASN A 271 19.78 4.35 -49.79
N THR A 272 19.19 3.55 -50.66
CA THR A 272 19.89 2.41 -51.30
C THR A 272 20.54 2.78 -52.63
N THR A 273 20.31 3.97 -53.16
CA THR A 273 20.82 4.40 -54.47
C THR A 273 22.01 5.35 -54.34
N TRP A 274 23.06 5.12 -55.13
CA TRP A 274 24.18 6.04 -55.34
C TRP A 274 24.12 6.60 -56.77
N VAL A 275 24.26 7.91 -56.92
CA VAL A 275 24.23 8.60 -58.22
C VAL A 275 25.66 8.99 -58.62
N PRO A 276 26.21 8.45 -59.72
CA PRO A 276 27.54 8.82 -60.21
C PRO A 276 27.66 10.34 -60.46
N GLY A 277 28.76 10.93 -60.01
CA GLY A 277 29.03 12.37 -60.16
C GLY A 277 28.47 13.26 -59.03
N GLN A 278 27.70 12.72 -58.10
CA GLN A 278 27.33 13.45 -56.88
C GLN A 278 28.51 13.51 -55.91
N THR A 279 29.06 14.71 -55.70
CA THR A 279 30.30 14.92 -54.90
C THR A 279 30.04 15.36 -53.46
N GLN A 280 28.79 15.65 -53.10
CA GLN A 280 28.43 16.14 -51.77
C GLN A 280 27.57 15.13 -51.01
N PRO A 281 28.02 14.66 -49.82
CA PRO A 281 27.20 13.81 -48.97
C PRO A 281 26.08 14.63 -48.31
N VAL A 282 24.98 13.97 -47.98
CA VAL A 282 23.98 14.55 -47.07
C VAL A 282 24.52 14.41 -45.65
N SER A 283 24.96 15.52 -45.05
CA SER A 283 25.59 15.52 -43.72
C SER A 283 24.67 14.94 -42.65
N GLY A 284 25.22 14.10 -41.78
CA GLY A 284 24.50 13.42 -40.70
C GLY A 284 23.72 12.16 -41.12
N ARG A 285 23.73 11.78 -42.41
CA ARG A 285 23.08 10.56 -42.90
C ARG A 285 24.08 9.42 -43.06
N ALA A 286 23.75 8.23 -42.56
CA ALA A 286 24.52 7.02 -42.82
C ALA A 286 24.39 6.58 -44.29
N ALA A 287 25.49 6.12 -44.91
CA ALA A 287 25.45 5.46 -46.21
C ALA A 287 25.03 3.99 -46.05
N THR A 288 24.30 3.43 -47.03
CA THR A 288 23.96 2.00 -47.05
C THR A 288 25.07 1.17 -47.69
N GLU A 289 25.09 -0.15 -47.39
CA GLU A 289 25.99 -1.09 -48.07
C GLU A 289 25.76 -1.10 -49.60
N ASP A 290 24.52 -0.91 -50.04
CA ASP A 290 24.18 -0.76 -51.48
C ASP A 290 24.90 0.43 -52.12
N GLN A 291 24.92 1.58 -51.44
CA GLN A 291 25.64 2.76 -51.94
C GLN A 291 27.16 2.53 -51.97
N LEU A 292 27.71 1.88 -50.94
CA LEU A 292 29.14 1.57 -50.88
C LEU A 292 29.54 0.59 -51.99
N LYS A 293 28.72 -0.42 -52.27
CA LYS A 293 28.96 -1.39 -53.35
C LYS A 293 29.00 -0.72 -54.73
N LYS A 294 28.15 0.29 -54.97
CA LYS A 294 28.20 1.05 -56.23
C LYS A 294 29.49 1.87 -56.38
N VAL A 295 29.98 2.43 -55.29
CA VAL A 295 31.28 3.14 -55.28
C VAL A 295 32.42 2.14 -55.53
N ASP A 296 32.39 0.98 -54.89
CA ASP A 296 33.35 -0.11 -55.08
C ASP A 296 33.43 -0.56 -56.56
N ASP A 297 32.27 -0.80 -57.19
CA ASP A 297 32.19 -1.15 -58.62
C ASP A 297 32.84 -0.09 -59.53
N GLN A 298 32.63 1.20 -59.23
CA GLN A 298 33.24 2.30 -59.99
C GLN A 298 34.76 2.38 -59.79
N VAL A 299 35.26 2.10 -58.58
CA VAL A 299 36.69 2.03 -58.28
C VAL A 299 37.36 0.88 -59.04
N ASP A 300 36.72 -0.29 -59.08
CA ASP A 300 37.23 -1.46 -59.81
C ASP A 300 37.25 -1.24 -61.33
N ALA A 301 36.24 -0.58 -61.89
CA ALA A 301 36.23 -0.17 -63.30
C ALA A 301 37.39 0.80 -63.63
N ASN A 302 37.61 1.80 -62.76
CA ASN A 302 38.71 2.75 -62.93
C ASN A 302 40.08 2.08 -62.84
N LYS A 303 40.26 1.14 -61.89
CA LYS A 303 41.49 0.34 -61.74
C LYS A 303 41.83 -0.45 -63.01
N THR A 304 40.82 -1.03 -63.65
CA THR A 304 40.96 -1.75 -64.92
C THR A 304 41.41 -0.80 -66.04
N ALA A 305 40.79 0.37 -66.17
CA ALA A 305 41.15 1.36 -67.20
C ALA A 305 42.59 1.89 -67.03
N ILE A 306 43.01 2.17 -65.80
CA ILE A 306 44.39 2.60 -65.48
C ILE A 306 45.40 1.53 -65.89
N THR A 307 45.12 0.26 -65.61
CA THR A 307 45.99 -0.86 -65.98
C THR A 307 46.18 -0.97 -67.49
N LYS A 308 45.10 -0.80 -68.27
CA LYS A 308 45.17 -0.78 -69.74
C LYS A 308 46.03 0.38 -70.25
N ASN A 309 45.79 1.59 -69.75
CA ASN A 309 46.56 2.77 -70.15
C ASN A 309 48.06 2.61 -69.86
N ALA A 310 48.43 2.01 -68.72
CA ALA A 310 49.82 1.70 -68.41
C ALA A 310 50.47 0.76 -69.46
N GLY A 311 49.74 -0.25 -69.93
CA GLY A 311 50.19 -1.15 -71.00
C GLY A 311 50.36 -0.47 -72.35
N ASP A 312 49.41 0.39 -72.73
CA ASP A 312 49.47 1.17 -73.97
C ASP A 312 50.69 2.13 -73.97
N ILE A 313 50.97 2.79 -72.84
CA ILE A 313 52.15 3.65 -72.66
C ILE A 313 53.46 2.86 -72.80
N ALA A 314 53.56 1.68 -72.19
CA ALA A 314 54.74 0.82 -72.31
C ALA A 314 55.00 0.38 -73.76
N THR A 315 53.94 0.09 -74.51
CA THR A 315 54.00 -0.25 -75.93
C THR A 315 54.52 0.94 -76.75
N ASN A 316 53.96 2.14 -76.51
CA ASN A 316 54.40 3.36 -77.19
C ASN A 316 55.88 3.67 -76.89
N LYS A 317 56.33 3.50 -75.64
CA LYS A 317 57.74 3.66 -75.28
C LYS A 317 58.65 2.74 -76.10
N THR A 318 58.27 1.47 -76.23
CA THR A 318 59.01 0.47 -77.03
C THR A 318 59.08 0.86 -78.51
N ASN A 319 57.99 1.37 -79.08
CA ASN A 319 57.94 1.80 -80.49
C ASN A 319 58.81 3.03 -80.74
N ILE A 320 58.80 4.01 -79.82
CA ILE A 320 59.65 5.19 -79.89
C ILE A 320 61.12 4.77 -79.85
N ASP A 321 61.53 3.89 -78.93
CA ASP A 321 62.92 3.41 -78.83
C ASP A 321 63.42 2.74 -80.12
N LYS A 322 62.55 1.94 -80.77
CA LYS A 322 62.85 1.34 -82.08
C LYS A 322 63.06 2.40 -83.16
N ASN A 323 62.18 3.39 -83.22
CA ASN A 323 62.31 4.50 -84.19
C ASN A 323 63.59 5.31 -83.94
N THR A 324 63.90 5.63 -82.68
CA THR A 324 65.16 6.31 -82.28
C THR A 324 66.38 5.53 -82.74
N THR A 325 66.37 4.20 -82.62
CA THR A 325 67.48 3.35 -83.08
C THR A 325 67.60 3.35 -84.61
N ALA A 326 66.47 3.30 -85.32
CA ALA A 326 66.46 3.23 -86.78
C ALA A 326 67.02 4.49 -87.44
N ILE A 327 66.64 5.68 -86.95
CA ILE A 327 67.11 6.97 -87.47
C ILE A 327 68.58 7.28 -87.15
N ALA A 328 69.15 6.62 -86.13
CA ALA A 328 70.55 6.79 -85.72
C ALA A 328 71.55 6.05 -86.61
N ARG A 329 71.08 5.21 -87.56
CA ARG A 329 71.96 4.52 -88.50
C ARG A 329 72.66 5.53 -89.42
N LYS A 330 73.96 5.30 -89.68
CA LYS A 330 74.79 6.21 -90.47
C LYS A 330 75.06 5.67 -91.88
N ILE A 331 75.11 6.57 -92.86
CA ILE A 331 75.38 6.29 -94.27
C ILE A 331 76.74 6.90 -94.65
N PHE A 332 77.53 6.20 -95.45
CA PHE A 332 78.82 6.63 -95.99
C PHE A 332 79.13 5.88 -97.27
N LEU A 333 79.95 6.47 -98.15
CA LEU A 333 80.47 5.84 -99.36
C LEU A 333 81.98 5.62 -99.25
N ASN A 334 82.47 4.64 -99.99
CA ASN A 334 83.89 4.29 -100.06
C ASN A 334 84.37 4.41 -101.51
N GLY A 335 85.61 4.88 -101.71
CA GLY A 335 86.27 4.92 -103.02
C GLY A 335 87.41 3.90 -103.13
N ASN A 336 88.05 3.83 -104.31
CA ASN A 336 89.27 3.03 -104.51
C ASN A 336 90.41 3.47 -103.59
N THR A 337 90.45 4.75 -103.21
CA THR A 337 91.24 5.29 -102.10
C THR A 337 90.35 6.26 -101.29
N GLY A 338 90.36 6.14 -99.95
CA GLY A 338 89.59 7.00 -99.04
C GLY A 338 88.11 6.61 -98.79
N THR A 339 87.51 7.24 -97.77
CA THR A 339 86.10 7.05 -97.35
C THR A 339 85.45 8.38 -96.99
N THR A 340 84.15 8.52 -97.23
CA THR A 340 83.42 9.73 -96.78
C THR A 340 83.14 9.70 -95.28
N THR A 341 82.97 10.88 -94.69
CA THR A 341 82.53 10.99 -93.30
C THR A 341 81.12 10.39 -93.15
N LYS A 342 80.92 9.58 -92.11
CA LYS A 342 79.60 8.99 -91.81
C LYS A 342 78.61 10.08 -91.43
N LYS A 343 77.47 10.14 -92.11
CA LYS A 343 76.38 11.08 -91.84
C LYS A 343 75.14 10.33 -91.34
N SER A 344 74.37 10.97 -90.46
CA SER A 344 73.17 10.44 -89.82
C SER A 344 71.99 11.35 -90.15
N LEU A 345 70.80 10.78 -90.35
CA LEU A 345 69.54 11.54 -90.53
C LEU A 345 68.90 11.93 -89.19
N SER A 346 69.58 11.67 -88.07
CA SER A 346 69.04 11.89 -86.73
C SER A 346 68.92 13.36 -86.30
N SER A 347 69.55 14.29 -87.02
CA SER A 347 69.56 15.72 -86.63
C SER A 347 69.26 16.69 -87.76
N ASP A 348 69.69 16.41 -88.99
CA ASP A 348 69.49 17.28 -90.16
C ASP A 348 69.44 16.45 -91.45
N ASP A 349 69.02 17.09 -92.55
CA ASP A 349 69.11 16.53 -93.89
C ASP A 349 70.58 16.26 -94.27
N VAL A 350 70.81 15.19 -95.04
CA VAL A 350 72.16 14.76 -95.44
C VAL A 350 72.38 15.05 -96.92
N ASP A 351 73.23 16.04 -97.20
CA ASP A 351 73.71 16.33 -98.55
C ASP A 351 74.91 15.46 -98.94
N PHE A 352 74.91 14.94 -100.17
CA PHE A 352 76.04 14.22 -100.75
C PHE A 352 76.53 14.89 -102.02
N THR A 353 77.59 15.71 -101.91
CA THR A 353 78.18 16.40 -103.05
C THR A 353 79.28 15.56 -103.70
N ILE A 354 79.14 15.27 -104.99
CA ILE A 354 80.21 14.66 -105.81
C ILE A 354 80.87 15.75 -106.63
N LYS A 355 82.16 16.01 -106.37
CA LYS A 355 82.94 17.02 -107.09
C LYS A 355 83.75 16.36 -108.21
N GLY A 356 83.82 17.02 -109.36
CA GLY A 356 84.78 16.69 -110.41
C GLY A 356 86.02 17.58 -110.28
N GLU A 357 87.20 16.99 -110.42
CA GLU A 357 88.50 17.68 -110.40
C GLU A 357 89.35 17.16 -111.57
N ASP A 358 90.45 17.84 -111.90
CA ASP A 358 91.46 17.43 -112.90
C ASP A 358 90.89 16.99 -114.25
N GLY A 359 90.02 17.82 -114.82
CA GLY A 359 89.45 17.56 -116.13
C GLY A 359 88.16 16.76 -116.11
N ILE A 360 87.58 16.50 -114.94
CA ILE A 360 86.25 15.89 -114.76
C ILE A 360 85.26 16.95 -114.27
N THR A 361 84.06 16.95 -114.85
CA THR A 361 82.91 17.73 -114.38
C THR A 361 81.79 16.81 -113.93
N THR A 362 81.09 17.22 -112.88
CA THR A 362 79.90 16.56 -112.38
C THR A 362 78.68 17.44 -112.60
N THR A 363 77.53 16.83 -112.91
CA THR A 363 76.26 17.55 -113.04
C THR A 363 75.16 16.71 -112.41
N ALA A 364 74.52 17.24 -111.37
CA ALA A 364 73.36 16.62 -110.74
C ALA A 364 72.08 17.11 -111.44
N SER A 365 71.18 16.19 -111.78
CA SER A 365 69.86 16.49 -112.33
C SER A 365 68.87 15.39 -111.96
N GLY A 366 67.74 15.76 -111.36
CA GLY A 366 66.78 14.79 -110.85
C GLY A 366 67.41 13.85 -109.82
N ASN A 367 67.24 12.54 -110.02
CA ASN A 367 67.78 11.50 -109.15
C ASN A 367 69.20 11.07 -109.51
N ASP A 368 69.78 11.61 -110.60
CA ASP A 368 71.04 11.15 -111.16
C ASP A 368 72.15 12.20 -111.01
N VAL A 369 73.39 11.73 -110.84
CA VAL A 369 74.60 12.54 -110.95
C VAL A 369 75.43 12.03 -112.12
N THR A 370 75.57 12.84 -113.16
CA THR A 370 76.40 12.51 -114.33
C THR A 370 77.84 13.00 -114.09
N VAL A 371 78.83 12.14 -114.36
CA VAL A 371 80.26 12.47 -114.30
C VAL A 371 80.85 12.35 -115.70
N LYS A 372 81.52 13.39 -116.19
CA LYS A 372 82.08 13.45 -117.56
C LYS A 372 83.39 14.21 -117.60
N LEU A 373 84.20 14.02 -118.64
CA LEU A 373 85.36 14.90 -118.90
C LEU A 373 84.87 16.32 -119.19
N ASP A 374 85.57 17.31 -118.66
CA ASP A 374 85.34 18.71 -118.97
C ASP A 374 85.74 19.01 -120.42
N THR A 375 85.13 20.04 -120.98
CA THR A 375 85.29 20.35 -122.41
C THR A 375 86.73 20.68 -122.76
N ALA A 376 87.47 21.35 -121.88
CA ALA A 376 88.84 21.78 -122.17
C ALA A 376 89.81 20.59 -122.18
N THR A 377 89.66 19.68 -121.23
CA THR A 377 90.45 18.44 -121.11
C THR A 377 90.09 17.49 -122.22
N LYS A 378 88.80 17.34 -122.52
CA LYS A 378 88.37 16.60 -123.69
C LYS A 378 89.01 17.17 -124.95
N ASN A 379 88.96 18.49 -125.16
CA ASN A 379 89.57 19.13 -126.33
C ASN A 379 91.10 19.01 -126.35
N LYS A 380 91.78 19.06 -125.20
CA LYS A 380 93.23 18.84 -125.10
C LYS A 380 93.60 17.40 -125.48
N ILE A 381 92.82 16.43 -125.02
CA ILE A 381 92.98 15.03 -125.41
C ILE A 381 92.70 14.88 -126.91
N ASP A 382 91.66 15.54 -127.42
CA ASP A 382 91.31 15.52 -128.85
C ASP A 382 92.38 16.21 -129.74
N ASN A 383 93.12 17.22 -129.24
CA ASN A 383 94.18 17.96 -129.96
C ASN A 383 95.62 17.57 -129.57
N ALA A 384 95.82 16.56 -128.72
CA ALA A 384 97.16 16.10 -128.39
C ALA A 384 97.87 15.62 -129.67
N ALA A 385 99.15 15.99 -129.85
CA ALA A 385 99.89 15.56 -131.03
C ALA A 385 99.92 14.04 -131.10
N ASP A 386 99.56 13.50 -132.27
CA ASP A 386 99.78 12.10 -132.55
C ASP A 386 101.29 11.84 -132.70
N GLN A 387 101.69 10.57 -132.67
CA GLN A 387 103.10 10.20 -132.75
C GLN A 387 103.78 10.74 -134.02
N ASP A 388 102.99 10.99 -135.06
CA ASP A 388 103.45 11.39 -136.39
C ASP A 388 103.49 12.93 -136.55
N LEU A 389 103.13 13.68 -135.50
CA LEU A 389 103.16 15.15 -135.45
C LEU A 389 102.34 15.83 -136.57
N SER A 390 101.35 15.12 -137.11
CA SER A 390 100.59 15.56 -138.30
C SER A 390 99.70 16.78 -138.03
N ASN A 391 99.45 17.08 -136.75
CA ASN A 391 98.59 18.16 -136.28
C ASN A 391 99.36 19.38 -135.74
N LEU A 392 100.66 19.50 -136.04
CA LEU A 392 101.43 20.70 -135.71
C LEU A 392 100.94 21.92 -136.49
N THR A 393 100.85 23.07 -135.82
CA THR A 393 100.55 24.35 -136.49
C THR A 393 101.79 24.86 -137.24
N PRO A 394 101.63 25.76 -138.23
CA PRO A 394 102.76 26.32 -138.99
C PRO A 394 103.86 26.97 -138.13
N ASP A 395 103.48 27.56 -136.98
CA ASP A 395 104.43 28.09 -135.99
C ASP A 395 105.14 26.97 -135.18
N GLY A 396 104.46 25.84 -134.97
CA GLY A 396 105.04 24.62 -134.38
C GLY A 396 106.06 23.97 -135.32
N GLU A 397 105.75 23.85 -136.62
CA GLU A 397 106.70 23.38 -137.64
C GLU A 397 107.93 24.27 -137.75
N LYS A 398 107.75 25.60 -137.64
CA LYS A 398 108.83 26.58 -137.68
C LYS A 398 109.80 26.45 -136.49
N LYS A 399 109.28 26.24 -135.27
CA LYS A 399 110.11 25.99 -134.06
C LYS A 399 110.94 24.71 -134.14
N VAL A 400 110.41 23.65 -134.78
CA VAL A 400 111.16 22.39 -134.98
C VAL A 400 112.33 22.59 -135.93
N LYS A 401 112.19 23.43 -136.96
CA LYS A 401 113.28 23.73 -137.90
C LYS A 401 114.37 24.61 -137.32
N ASP A 402 114.02 25.61 -136.51
CA ASP A 402 115.01 26.49 -135.86
C ASP A 402 116.02 25.72 -134.97
N LEU A 403 115.64 24.54 -134.46
CA LEU A 403 116.50 23.64 -133.67
C LEU A 403 117.52 22.83 -134.50
N ALA A 404 117.45 22.85 -135.84
CA ALA A 404 118.18 21.92 -136.71
C ALA A 404 119.44 22.48 -137.45
N ALA A 405 119.92 23.72 -137.19
CA ALA A 405 120.98 24.37 -137.99
C ALA A 405 122.38 24.52 -137.29
N TRP A 406 123.50 24.13 -137.95
CA TRP A 406 124.91 24.23 -137.43
C TRP A 406 125.98 24.62 -138.51
N LYS A 407 127.16 25.20 -138.12
CA LYS A 407 128.16 25.97 -138.95
C LYS A 407 129.65 25.46 -138.91
N VAL A 408 130.51 25.88 -139.87
CA VAL A 408 131.95 25.46 -140.10
C VAL A 408 132.93 26.67 -140.25
N VAL A 409 134.24 26.54 -139.90
CA VAL A 409 135.32 27.58 -140.14
C VAL A 409 136.74 26.99 -140.41
N ALA A 410 137.55 27.64 -141.28
CA ALA A 410 138.91 27.25 -141.74
C ALA A 410 140.01 28.35 -141.59
N ASN A 411 141.28 27.95 -141.42
CA ASN A 411 142.47 28.83 -141.26
C ASN A 411 143.11 29.23 -142.63
N ASN A 412 142.34 29.97 -143.43
CA ASN A 412 142.78 31.18 -144.17
C ASN A 412 141.56 32.05 -144.60
N GLY A 413 140.48 32.04 -143.80
CA GLY A 413 139.80 33.27 -143.38
C GLY A 413 138.49 33.71 -144.07
N THR A 414 137.36 33.04 -143.75
CA THR A 414 136.03 33.56 -143.33
C THR A 414 135.07 32.37 -143.09
N ALA A 415 134.11 32.52 -142.16
CA ALA A 415 133.03 31.56 -141.93
C ALA A 415 131.73 32.06 -142.58
N GLU A 416 131.08 31.22 -143.38
CA GLU A 416 129.75 31.46 -143.96
C GLU A 416 128.64 30.74 -143.19
N ASP A 417 127.42 31.28 -143.29
CA ASP A 417 126.20 30.71 -142.75
C ASP A 417 125.57 29.74 -143.77
N VAL A 418 125.34 28.48 -143.38
CA VAL A 418 124.56 27.52 -144.18
C VAL A 418 123.16 27.40 -143.58
N LYS A 419 122.14 27.66 -144.41
CA LYS A 419 120.72 27.43 -144.07
C LYS A 419 120.35 25.95 -144.28
N GLY A 420 119.61 25.38 -143.33
CA GLY A 420 118.81 24.15 -143.48
C GLY A 420 117.33 24.46 -143.41
#